data_AF-A0A1I2DME4-F1
#
_entry.id   AF-A0A1I2DME4-F1
#
_cell.length_a   1.000
_cell.length_b   1.000
_cell.length_c   1.000
_cell.angle_alpha   90.00
_cell.angle_beta   90.00
_cell.angle_gamma   90.00
#
_symmetry.space_group_name_H-M   'P 1'
#
loop_
_entity.id
_entity.type
_entity.pdbx_description
1 polymer ?
#
loop_
_entity_poly.entity_id
_entity_poly.type
_entity_poly.pdbx_seq_one_letter_code
_entity_poly.pdbx_strand_id
1 'polypeptide(L)'
;MDDAIEKAARAAAQRLTGPTYPTLAEDVEEALAVRGATTAPGQYFNPTELGGLIVAIANTAWMIYHDIRSRGAGEPDVDAIARRVRQQLQQEGRAVPELEPAERDRIIDVTVEETVNAQEE
;
A
#
# COMPACT_ATOMS: atom_id res chain seq x y z
N MET A 1 -15.76 0.90 -3.94
CA MET A 1 -14.66 1.89 -4.09
C MET A 1 -13.48 1.52 -3.20
N ASP A 2 -13.72 1.05 -1.97
CA ASP A 2 -12.70 0.35 -1.19
C ASP A 2 -12.20 -0.95 -1.84
N ASP A 3 -13.02 -1.55 -2.71
CA ASP A 3 -12.70 -2.80 -3.42
C ASP A 3 -11.38 -2.72 -4.20
N ALA A 4 -11.04 -1.56 -4.79
CA ALA A 4 -9.82 -1.44 -5.59
C ALA A 4 -8.56 -1.39 -4.72
N ILE A 5 -8.64 -0.76 -3.54
CA ILE A 5 -7.55 -0.74 -2.56
C ILE A 5 -7.38 -2.13 -1.95
N GLU A 6 -8.49 -2.80 -1.62
CA GLU A 6 -8.46 -4.18 -1.14
C GLU A 6 -7.88 -5.14 -2.19
N LYS A 7 -8.33 -5.04 -3.46
CA LYS A 7 -7.83 -5.86 -4.56
C LYS A 7 -6.34 -5.67 -4.78
N ALA A 8 -5.88 -4.41 -4.81
CA ALA A 8 -4.47 -4.08 -4.94
C ALA A 8 -3.63 -4.61 -3.78
N ALA A 9 -4.11 -4.43 -2.54
CA ALA A 9 -3.41 -4.93 -1.35
C ALA A 9 -3.30 -6.46 -1.35
N ARG A 10 -4.38 -7.18 -1.71
CA ARG A 10 -4.37 -8.65 -1.84
C ARG A 10 -3.42 -9.12 -2.93
N ALA A 11 -3.44 -8.48 -4.10
CA ALA A 11 -2.58 -8.84 -5.22
C ALA A 11 -1.09 -8.61 -4.87
N ALA A 12 -0.79 -7.49 -4.22
CA ALA A 12 0.55 -7.19 -3.73
C ALA A 12 1.01 -8.22 -2.68
N ALA A 13 0.13 -8.57 -1.73
CA ALA A 13 0.41 -9.59 -0.73
C ALA A 13 0.71 -10.94 -1.36
N GLN A 14 -0.07 -11.37 -2.36
CA GLN A 14 0.15 -12.62 -3.09
C GLN A 14 1.49 -12.62 -3.83
N ARG A 15 1.88 -11.50 -4.45
CA ARG A 15 3.18 -11.36 -5.14
C ARG A 15 4.37 -11.30 -4.19
N LEU A 16 4.17 -10.78 -2.97
CA LEU A 16 5.21 -10.64 -1.95
C LEU A 16 5.27 -11.84 -0.98
N THR A 17 4.24 -12.69 -0.97
CA THR A 17 4.22 -13.92 -0.19
C THR A 17 5.32 -14.86 -0.68
N GLY A 18 6.11 -15.35 0.27
CA GLY A 18 7.21 -16.25 -0.02
C GLY A 18 7.82 -16.80 1.26
N PRO A 19 8.93 -17.54 1.18
CA PRO A 19 9.60 -18.12 2.35
C PRO A 19 9.97 -17.08 3.42
N THR A 20 10.23 -15.83 3.00
CA THR A 20 10.55 -14.70 3.86
C THR A 20 9.33 -14.14 4.61
N TYR A 21 8.16 -14.16 3.98
CA TYR A 21 6.90 -13.63 4.54
C TYR A 21 5.76 -14.62 4.30
N PRO A 22 5.74 -15.74 5.01
CA PRO A 22 4.78 -16.83 4.76
C PRO A 22 3.35 -16.46 5.16
N THR A 23 3.17 -15.54 6.12
CA THR A 23 1.86 -15.11 6.64
C THR A 23 1.36 -13.81 6.02
N LEU A 24 2.07 -13.25 5.03
CA LEU A 24 1.81 -11.90 4.54
C LEU A 24 0.40 -11.69 3.98
N ALA A 25 -0.13 -12.69 3.29
CA ALA A 25 -1.50 -12.65 2.79
C ALA A 25 -2.52 -12.55 3.95
N GLU A 26 -2.30 -13.31 5.02
CA GLU A 26 -3.15 -13.30 6.22
C GLU A 26 -3.05 -11.97 6.97
N ASP A 27 -1.83 -11.44 7.11
CA ASP A 27 -1.56 -10.14 7.74
C ASP A 27 -2.24 -8.97 6.99
N VAL A 28 -2.31 -9.06 5.65
CA VAL A 28 -3.03 -8.06 4.83
C VAL A 28 -4.54 -8.17 5.01
N GLU A 29 -5.10 -9.38 5.02
CA GLU A 29 -6.54 -9.56 5.26
C GLU A 29 -6.95 -9.05 6.65
N GLU A 30 -6.14 -9.28 7.69
CA GLU A 30 -6.37 -8.73 9.01
C GLU A 30 -6.36 -7.19 8.99
N ALA A 31 -5.37 -6.59 8.32
CA ALA A 31 -5.28 -5.14 8.16
C ALA A 31 -6.46 -4.54 7.38
N LEU A 32 -6.95 -5.22 6.34
CA LEU A 32 -8.12 -4.82 5.57
C LEU A 32 -9.42 -4.94 6.40
N ALA A 33 -9.56 -6.01 7.18
CA ALA A 33 -10.72 -6.21 8.06
C ALA A 33 -10.83 -5.09 9.10
N VAL A 34 -9.69 -4.65 9.66
CA VAL A 34 -9.62 -3.51 10.60
C VAL A 34 -9.92 -2.19 9.89
N ARG A 35 -9.44 -2.00 8.66
CA ARG A 35 -9.73 -0.79 7.84
C ARG A 35 -11.23 -0.62 7.58
N GLY A 36 -11.96 -1.71 7.36
CA GLY A 36 -13.42 -1.70 7.15
C GLY A 36 -14.23 -1.51 8.44
N ALA A 37 -13.67 -1.88 9.60
CA ALA A 37 -14.31 -1.71 10.90
C ALA A 37 -14.04 -0.30 11.44
N THR A 38 -14.93 0.65 11.16
CA THR A 38 -14.97 2.07 11.62
C THR A 38 -14.25 2.34 12.96
N THR A 39 -12.93 2.46 12.93
CA THR A 39 -12.09 2.81 14.08
C THR A 39 -11.59 4.22 13.85
N ALA A 40 -11.84 5.08 14.82
CA ALA A 40 -11.57 6.51 14.77
C ALA A 40 -10.13 6.81 14.30
N PRO A 41 -9.91 7.90 13.52
CA PRO A 41 -8.59 8.33 13.08
C PRO A 41 -7.78 8.73 14.31
N GLY A 42 -6.96 7.81 14.84
CA GLY A 42 -6.21 8.02 16.08
C GLY A 42 -5.86 6.75 16.85
N GLN A 43 -6.43 5.60 16.52
CA GLN A 43 -6.03 4.30 17.09
C GLN A 43 -5.40 3.41 16.01
N TYR A 44 -4.23 3.80 15.53
CA TYR A 44 -3.35 2.88 14.81
C TYR A 44 -2.72 1.95 15.85
N PHE A 45 -3.38 0.83 16.12
CA PHE A 45 -2.89 -0.21 17.03
C PHE A 45 -1.77 -1.02 16.37
N ASN A 46 -0.88 -1.55 17.21
CA ASN A 46 0.48 -1.98 16.91
C ASN A 46 0.71 -2.66 15.54
N PRO A 47 1.71 -2.20 14.78
CA PRO A 47 2.11 -2.78 13.51
C PRO A 47 2.90 -4.06 13.76
N THR A 48 2.32 -5.22 13.49
CA THR A 48 3.14 -6.40 13.15
C THR A 48 3.46 -6.33 11.66
N GLU A 49 4.33 -5.35 11.42
CA GLU A 49 5.38 -5.24 10.43
C GLU A 49 5.00 -5.04 8.95
N LEU A 50 4.25 -5.91 8.26
CA LEU A 50 4.19 -5.82 6.79
C LEU A 50 2.81 -5.69 6.14
N GLY A 51 1.79 -6.40 6.64
CA GLY A 51 0.44 -6.34 6.05
C GLY A 51 -0.18 -4.94 6.13
N GLY A 52 -0.08 -4.29 7.31
CA GLY A 52 -0.51 -2.90 7.48
C GLY A 52 0.25 -1.90 6.63
N LEU A 53 1.54 -2.16 6.34
CA LEU A 53 2.35 -1.32 5.44
C LEU A 53 1.82 -1.39 4.01
N ILE A 54 1.52 -2.60 3.50
CA ILE A 54 0.97 -2.79 2.15
C ILE A 54 -0.37 -2.05 2.02
N VAL A 55 -1.28 -2.22 2.98
CA VAL A 55 -2.58 -1.53 2.95
C VAL A 55 -2.42 -0.01 2.99
N ALA A 56 -1.50 0.51 3.81
CA ALA A 56 -1.23 1.93 3.88
C ALA A 56 -0.62 2.49 2.58
N ILE A 57 0.27 1.73 1.93
CA ILE A 57 0.84 2.07 0.63
C ILE A 57 -0.25 2.08 -0.44
N ALA A 58 -1.06 1.03 -0.53
CA ALA A 58 -2.14 0.94 -1.51
C ALA A 58 -3.13 2.11 -1.37
N ASN A 59 -3.51 2.46 -0.13
CA ASN A 59 -4.36 3.61 0.11
C ASN A 59 -3.70 4.93 -0.32
N THR A 60 -2.42 5.13 -0.03
CA THR A 60 -1.67 6.34 -0.40
C THR A 60 -1.51 6.44 -1.92
N ALA A 61 -1.14 5.34 -2.57
CA ALA A 61 -1.00 5.26 -4.02
C ALA A 61 -2.33 5.56 -4.72
N TRP A 62 -3.44 5.03 -4.21
CA TRP A 62 -4.79 5.32 -4.72
C TRP A 62 -5.15 6.80 -4.61
N MET A 63 -4.88 7.44 -3.47
CA MET A 63 -5.13 8.89 -3.32
C MET A 63 -4.30 9.71 -4.31
N ILE A 64 -3.03 9.34 -4.52
CA ILE A 64 -2.15 10.02 -5.47
C ILE A 64 -2.64 9.82 -6.91
N TYR A 65 -3.00 8.60 -7.29
CA TYR A 65 -3.59 8.29 -8.59
C TYR A 65 -4.82 9.16 -8.85
N HIS A 66 -5.73 9.23 -7.88
CA HIS A 66 -6.95 10.02 -8.01
C HIS A 66 -6.67 11.53 -8.03
N ASP A 67 -5.71 12.03 -7.24
CA ASP A 67 -5.28 13.44 -7.29
C ASP A 67 -4.74 13.81 -8.68
N ILE A 68 -3.86 12.99 -9.26
CA ILE A 68 -3.31 13.19 -10.61
C ILE A 68 -4.43 13.19 -11.66
N ARG A 69 -5.31 12.18 -11.62
CA ARG A 69 -6.42 12.04 -12.55
C ARG A 69 -7.41 13.20 -12.44
N SER A 70 -7.70 13.66 -11.21
CA SER A 70 -8.61 14.79 -10.97
C SER A 70 -8.08 16.12 -11.51
N ARG A 71 -6.76 16.28 -11.61
CA ARG A 71 -6.10 17.46 -12.17
C ARG A 71 -6.02 17.44 -13.70
N GLY A 72 -6.57 16.41 -14.36
CA GLY A 72 -6.57 16.26 -15.81
C GLY A 72 -5.18 15.95 -16.38
N ALA A 73 -4.24 15.52 -15.54
CA ALA A 73 -2.86 15.25 -15.91
C ALA A 73 -2.68 13.82 -16.45
N GLY A 74 -3.34 13.48 -17.57
CA GLY A 74 -3.09 12.24 -18.33
C GLY A 74 -3.17 10.94 -17.52
N GLU A 75 -2.57 9.87 -18.08
CA GLU A 75 -2.41 8.58 -17.41
C GLU A 75 -1.36 8.71 -16.28
N PRO A 76 -1.67 8.35 -15.03
CA PRO A 76 -0.72 8.45 -13.93
C PRO A 76 0.47 7.48 -14.11
N ASP A 77 1.68 8.03 -14.16
CA ASP A 77 2.92 7.25 -14.23
C ASP A 77 3.22 6.51 -12.90
N VAL A 78 3.36 5.19 -12.98
CA VAL A 78 3.67 4.30 -11.85
C VAL A 78 4.92 4.77 -11.10
N ASP A 79 5.97 5.18 -11.82
CA ASP A 79 7.22 5.68 -11.21
C ASP A 79 7.00 7.01 -10.47
N ALA A 80 6.14 7.88 -10.99
CA ALA A 80 5.79 9.13 -10.33
C ALA A 80 5.01 8.88 -9.03
N ILE A 81 4.08 7.93 -9.04
CA ILE A 81 3.32 7.54 -7.85
C ILE A 81 4.26 6.92 -6.81
N ALA A 82 5.11 5.96 -7.21
CA ALA A 82 6.04 5.28 -6.31
C ALA A 82 7.02 6.26 -5.63
N ARG A 83 7.57 7.22 -6.38
CA ARG A 83 8.42 8.29 -5.80
C ARG A 83 7.68 9.12 -4.76
N ARG A 84 6.42 9.46 -5.00
CA ARG A 84 5.63 10.29 -4.10
C ARG A 84 5.20 9.52 -2.84
N VAL A 85 4.86 8.24 -2.98
CA VAL A 85 4.63 7.34 -1.85
C VAL A 85 5.87 7.24 -0.97
N ARG A 86 7.06 7.02 -1.55
CA ARG A 86 8.34 6.99 -0.80
C ARG A 86 8.56 8.27 0.01
N GLN A 87 8.35 9.43 -0.63
CA GLN A 87 8.49 10.73 0.05
C GLN A 87 7.51 10.87 1.22
N GLN A 88 6.26 10.45 1.03
CA GLN A 88 5.24 10.55 2.07
C GLN A 88 5.52 9.61 3.25
N LEU A 89 5.98 8.39 2.98
CA LEU A 89 6.40 7.45 4.03
C LEU A 89 7.58 7.98 4.85
N GLN A 90 8.55 8.65 4.21
CA GLN A 90 9.66 9.31 4.91
C GLN A 90 9.20 10.49 5.77
N GLN A 91 8.24 11.29 5.28
CA GLN A 91 7.70 12.45 5.99
C GLN A 91 6.85 12.08 7.20
N GLU A 92 6.07 11.00 7.10
CA GLU A 92 5.18 10.55 8.16
C GLU A 92 5.93 9.95 9.35
N GLY A 93 7.26 9.78 9.26
CA GLY A 93 8.08 9.22 10.32
C GLY A 93 7.60 7.84 10.78
N ARG A 94 6.81 7.14 9.95
CA ARG A 94 6.34 5.80 10.23
C ARG A 94 7.59 4.97 10.43
N ALA A 95 7.69 4.31 11.57
CA ALA A 95 8.64 3.25 11.79
C ALA A 95 8.30 2.17 10.75
N VAL A 96 8.87 2.33 9.55
CA VAL A 96 9.01 1.23 8.62
C VAL A 96 9.70 0.15 9.44
N PRO A 97 9.24 -1.11 9.40
CA PRO A 97 9.94 -2.18 10.08
C PRO A 97 11.41 -2.14 9.65
N GLU A 98 12.29 -2.76 10.43
CA GLU A 98 13.72 -2.84 10.14
C GLU A 98 13.95 -3.72 8.88
N LEU A 99 13.50 -3.21 7.73
CA LEU A 99 13.58 -3.77 6.40
C LEU A 99 14.76 -3.10 5.73
N GLU A 100 15.58 -3.94 5.11
CA GLU A 100 16.60 -3.51 4.17
C GLU A 100 15.99 -2.54 3.16
N PRO A 101 16.64 -1.42 2.82
CA PRO A 101 16.10 -0.41 1.91
C PRO A 101 15.60 -1.00 0.58
N ALA A 102 16.32 -1.99 0.05
CA ALA A 102 15.94 -2.68 -1.19
C ALA A 102 14.63 -3.47 -1.07
N GLU A 103 14.37 -4.10 0.08
CA GLU A 103 13.15 -4.88 0.30
C GLU A 103 11.95 -3.95 0.47
N ARG A 104 12.13 -2.85 1.19
CA ARG A 104 11.13 -1.79 1.31
C ARG A 104 10.75 -1.19 -0.03
N ASP A 105 11.74 -0.86 -0.85
CA ASP A 105 11.51 -0.31 -2.19
C ASP A 105 10.74 -1.31 -3.06
N ARG A 106 11.09 -2.59 -2.99
CA ARG A 106 10.36 -3.66 -3.68
C ARG A 106 8.90 -3.75 -3.25
N ILE A 107 8.62 -3.69 -1.94
CA ILE A 107 7.24 -3.72 -1.42
C ILE A 107 6.44 -2.53 -1.94
N ILE A 108 7.05 -1.33 -1.95
CA ILE A 108 6.41 -0.11 -2.46
C ILE A 108 6.12 -0.24 -3.94
N ASP A 109 7.10 -0.63 -4.76
CA ASP A 109 6.95 -0.70 -6.21
C ASP A 109 5.87 -1.72 -6.60
N VAL A 110 5.88 -2.92 -6.00
CA VAL A 110 4.86 -3.95 -6.25
C VAL A 110 3.47 -3.44 -5.84
N THR A 111 3.34 -2.81 -4.68
CA THR A 111 2.03 -2.36 -4.21
C THR A 111 1.48 -1.21 -5.06
N VAL A 112 2.35 -0.30 -5.52
CA VAL A 112 1.95 0.80 -6.41
C VAL A 112 1.53 0.28 -7.78
N GLU A 113 2.30 -0.67 -8.34
CA GLU A 113 1.95 -1.35 -9.59
C GLU A 113 0.56 -1.99 -9.50
N GLU A 114 0.31 -2.79 -8.47
CA GLU A 114 -0.99 -3.44 -8.26
C GLU A 114 -2.12 -2.43 -8.02
N THR A 115 -1.82 -1.27 -7.41
CA THR A 115 -2.82 -0.22 -7.21
C THR A 115 -3.25 0.40 -8.53
N VAL A 116 -2.30 0.67 -9.44
CA VAL A 116 -2.59 1.20 -10.77
C VAL A 116 -3.34 0.17 -11.60
N ASN A 117 -2.87 -1.08 -11.62
CA ASN A 117 -3.56 -2.19 -12.31
C ASN A 117 -5.02 -2.34 -11.84
N ALA A 118 -5.26 -2.25 -10.53
CA ALA A 118 -6.62 -2.33 -9.96
C ALA A 118 -7.54 -1.16 -10.35
N GLN A 119 -7.01 -0.06 -10.93
CA GLN A 119 -7.84 1.02 -11.51
C GLN A 119 -8.14 0.82 -13.00
N GLU A 120 -7.38 -0.04 -13.69
CA GLU A 120 -7.50 -0.29 -15.13
C GLU A 120 -8.37 -1.51 -15.46
N GLU A 121 -8.59 -2.39 -14.49
CA GLU A 121 -9.50 -3.54 -14.54
C GLU A 121 -10.97 -3.20 -14.21
#